data_AF-A0A968V4D4-F1
#
_entry.id   AF-A0A968V4D4-F1
#
_cell.length_a   1.000
_cell.length_b   1.000
_cell.length_c   1.000
_cell.angle_alpha   90.00
_cell.angle_beta   90.00
_cell.angle_gamma   90.00
#
_symmetry.space_group_name_H-M   'P 1'
#
loop_
_entity.id
_entity.type
_entity.pdbx_description
1 polymer ?
#
loop_
_entity_poly.entity_id
_entity_poly.type
_entity_poly.pdbx_seq_one_letter_code
_entity_poly.pdbx_strand_id
1 'polypeptide(L)'
;MGVNPAARLAESCMKHRNLSDLTYIEEPYYETQDYNIGSDVPPLWHVKKKNALYYTGVGQGDFTKLLMQASVLAVPDSAYARQVQEHFVDVLAWLNSLQPPTYPYAIDQTQALAGKSIFTDHCAKCHGTYDEPETYPNKLIAMAVIQTDSLYATYAMKSGITDWYNKSWFATSAPKSNLIPSYGYIAPPLDGIWATAPYLHNGAVPTLEDLLNSRQRPTFWKRNLEQYDFDPIKVGWNYETKSNGTSKFTYDTTLPGYSNIGHYFGDELTPAERKAVIEYLKTL
;
A
#
# COMPACT_ATOMS: atom_id res chain seq x y z
N MET A 1 13.82 -3.71 -6.11
CA MET A 1 13.65 -2.76 -4.98
C MET A 1 12.18 -2.72 -4.61
N GLY A 2 11.78 -3.10 -3.39
CA GLY A 2 10.45 -2.88 -2.75
C GLY A 2 9.21 -3.51 -3.41
N VAL A 3 9.06 -3.35 -4.71
CA VAL A 3 7.93 -3.84 -5.50
C VAL A 3 7.93 -5.36 -5.58
N ASN A 4 6.77 -5.96 -5.34
CA ASN A 4 6.58 -7.41 -5.33
C ASN A 4 5.50 -7.87 -6.32
N PRO A 5 5.56 -9.13 -6.79
CA PRO A 5 4.60 -9.66 -7.76
C PRO A 5 3.33 -10.25 -7.12
N ALA A 6 2.97 -9.92 -5.87
CA ALA A 6 1.91 -10.63 -5.15
C ALA A 6 0.55 -10.61 -5.86
N ALA A 7 0.13 -9.46 -6.42
CA ALA A 7 -1.12 -9.36 -7.16
C ALA A 7 -1.12 -10.27 -8.41
N ARG A 8 0.03 -10.38 -9.10
CA ARG A 8 0.21 -11.27 -10.24
C ARG A 8 0.18 -12.74 -9.84
N LEU A 9 0.82 -13.09 -8.73
CA LEU A 9 0.79 -14.45 -8.22
C LEU A 9 -0.64 -14.87 -7.88
N ALA A 10 -1.39 -14.03 -7.16
CA ALA A 10 -2.80 -14.27 -6.85
C ALA A 10 -3.63 -14.46 -8.13
N GLU A 11 -3.50 -13.55 -9.09
CA GLU A 11 -4.21 -13.61 -10.37
C GLU A 11 -3.92 -14.90 -11.15
N SER A 12 -2.65 -15.27 -11.28
CA SER A 12 -2.21 -16.47 -11.99
C SER A 12 -2.69 -17.76 -11.34
N CYS A 13 -2.83 -17.79 -10.01
CA CYS A 13 -3.36 -18.95 -9.31
C CYS A 13 -4.89 -19.03 -9.43
N MET A 14 -5.59 -17.92 -9.21
CA MET A 14 -7.05 -17.89 -9.13
C MET A 14 -7.74 -18.21 -10.45
N LYS A 15 -7.17 -17.80 -11.58
CA LYS A 15 -7.77 -18.08 -12.90
C LYS A 15 -7.96 -19.57 -13.20
N HIS A 16 -7.18 -20.45 -12.53
CA HIS A 16 -7.22 -21.92 -12.66
C HIS A 16 -7.95 -22.61 -11.50
N ARG A 17 -8.82 -21.91 -10.78
CA ARG A 17 -9.56 -22.44 -9.64
C ARG A 17 -11.06 -22.41 -9.91
N ASN A 18 -11.71 -23.57 -9.81
CA ASN A 18 -13.16 -23.70 -9.93
C ASN A 18 -13.86 -22.72 -8.97
N LEU A 19 -14.87 -22.01 -9.48
CA LEU A 19 -15.57 -20.98 -8.71
C LEU A 19 -16.20 -21.53 -7.43
N SER A 20 -16.82 -22.70 -7.47
CA SER A 20 -17.60 -23.23 -6.34
C SER A 20 -16.74 -23.90 -5.27
N ASP A 21 -15.73 -24.67 -5.69
CA ASP A 21 -15.00 -25.57 -4.80
C ASP A 21 -13.48 -25.39 -4.81
N LEU A 22 -12.96 -24.42 -5.56
CA LEU A 22 -11.52 -24.12 -5.66
C LEU A 22 -10.64 -25.27 -6.17
N THR A 23 -11.21 -26.35 -6.72
CA THR A 23 -10.43 -27.39 -7.38
C THR A 23 -9.69 -26.84 -8.60
N TYR A 24 -8.56 -27.45 -8.96
CA TYR A 24 -7.81 -27.04 -10.15
C TYR A 24 -8.61 -27.28 -11.43
N ILE A 25 -8.56 -26.32 -12.36
CA ILE A 25 -9.02 -26.49 -13.74
C ILE A 25 -7.88 -26.15 -14.70
N GLU A 26 -7.79 -26.90 -15.80
CA GLU A 26 -6.73 -26.71 -16.79
C GLU A 26 -6.95 -25.42 -17.60
N GLU A 27 -8.16 -25.20 -18.07
CA GLU A 27 -8.53 -24.00 -18.83
C GLU A 27 -8.79 -22.81 -17.89
N PRO A 28 -8.11 -21.66 -18.07
CA PRO A 28 -8.31 -20.50 -17.21
C PRO A 28 -9.65 -19.80 -17.49
N TYR A 29 -10.28 -19.23 -16.46
CA TYR A 29 -11.51 -18.44 -16.62
C TYR A 29 -11.31 -17.11 -17.36
N TYR A 30 -10.08 -16.59 -17.37
CA TYR A 30 -9.76 -15.31 -17.99
C TYR A 30 -8.26 -15.22 -18.33
N GLU A 31 -7.96 -14.38 -19.32
CA GLU A 31 -6.59 -14.10 -19.72
C GLU A 31 -5.90 -13.10 -18.78
N THR A 32 -4.61 -13.31 -18.56
CA THR A 32 -3.74 -12.39 -17.84
C THR A 32 -3.08 -11.47 -18.85
N GLN A 33 -3.31 -10.16 -18.76
CA GLN A 33 -2.61 -9.21 -19.64
C GLN A 33 -1.14 -9.11 -19.25
N ASP A 34 -0.29 -8.62 -20.15
CA ASP A 34 1.11 -8.32 -19.84
C ASP A 34 1.26 -6.90 -19.30
N TYR A 35 1.42 -6.78 -17.98
CA TYR A 35 1.71 -5.55 -17.26
C TYR A 35 2.60 -5.82 -16.04
N ASN A 36 3.37 -4.81 -15.65
CA ASN A 36 4.05 -4.76 -14.36
C ASN A 36 3.19 -3.97 -13.39
N ILE A 37 2.85 -4.53 -12.22
CA ILE A 37 2.18 -3.76 -11.16
C ILE A 37 3.24 -3.34 -10.16
N GLY A 38 3.47 -2.03 -10.05
CA GLY A 38 4.19 -1.47 -8.92
C GLY A 38 3.33 -1.54 -7.67
N SER A 39 3.59 -2.50 -6.78
CA SER A 39 3.04 -2.50 -5.42
C SER A 39 4.12 -2.86 -4.41
N ASP A 40 4.28 -2.02 -3.40
CA ASP A 40 5.00 -2.35 -2.17
C ASP A 40 4.05 -3.07 -1.19
N VAL A 41 4.56 -3.46 -0.02
CA VAL A 41 3.76 -4.05 1.06
C VAL A 41 3.27 -2.94 2.00
N PRO A 42 1.96 -2.77 2.22
CA PRO A 42 1.46 -1.79 3.16
C PRO A 42 1.82 -2.18 4.61
N PRO A 43 1.97 -1.21 5.53
CA PRO A 43 2.29 -1.51 6.93
C PRO A 43 1.20 -2.35 7.60
N LEU A 44 1.59 -3.50 8.14
CA LEU A 44 0.65 -4.46 8.72
C LEU A 44 -0.05 -3.93 9.98
N TRP A 45 0.60 -3.03 10.72
CA TRP A 45 0.00 -2.38 11.91
C TRP A 45 -1.14 -1.41 11.57
N HIS A 46 -1.38 -1.10 10.28
CA HIS A 46 -2.54 -0.31 9.85
C HIS A 46 -3.83 -1.12 9.74
N VAL A 47 -3.77 -2.46 9.73
CA VAL A 47 -4.93 -3.32 9.46
C VAL A 47 -6.10 -3.01 10.39
N LYS A 48 -5.85 -2.79 11.69
CA LYS A 48 -6.89 -2.49 12.70
C LYS A 48 -7.71 -1.24 12.41
N LYS A 49 -7.18 -0.30 11.63
CA LYS A 49 -7.86 0.95 11.27
C LYS A 49 -8.67 0.83 9.97
N LYS A 50 -8.42 -0.22 9.18
CA LYS A 50 -8.97 -0.31 7.82
C LYS A 50 -10.32 -1.01 7.80
N ASN A 51 -11.25 -0.47 7.02
CA ASN A 51 -12.51 -1.14 6.66
C ASN A 51 -12.45 -1.82 5.28
N ALA A 52 -11.41 -1.54 4.50
CA ALA A 52 -11.12 -2.19 3.22
C ALA A 52 -9.61 -2.42 3.06
N LEU A 53 -9.21 -3.60 2.55
CA LEU A 53 -7.82 -3.98 2.33
C LEU A 53 -7.29 -3.52 0.97
N TYR A 54 -5.96 -3.58 0.84
CA TYR A 54 -5.16 -3.17 -0.31
C TYR A 54 -5.08 -1.65 -0.53
N TYR A 55 -4.20 -1.21 -1.43
CA TYR A 55 -4.03 0.20 -1.74
C TYR A 55 -5.24 0.78 -2.48
N THR A 56 -5.92 -0.01 -3.31
CA THR A 56 -7.10 0.42 -4.07
C THR A 56 -8.41 0.35 -3.27
N GLY A 57 -8.37 -0.16 -2.03
CA GLY A 57 -9.58 -0.38 -1.22
C GLY A 57 -10.53 -1.44 -1.78
N VAL A 58 -10.03 -2.28 -2.70
CA VAL A 58 -10.87 -3.27 -3.41
C VAL A 58 -11.38 -4.37 -2.50
N GLY A 59 -10.59 -4.79 -1.51
CA GLY A 59 -10.95 -5.92 -0.64
C GLY A 59 -11.90 -5.51 0.48
N GLN A 60 -13.15 -5.96 0.44
CA GLN A 60 -14.17 -5.64 1.44
C GLN A 60 -14.83 -6.90 2.02
N GLY A 61 -15.41 -6.78 3.22
CA GLY A 61 -16.02 -7.90 3.94
C GLY A 61 -15.01 -8.61 4.84
N ASP A 62 -15.00 -9.94 4.81
CA ASP A 62 -14.18 -10.75 5.71
C ASP A 62 -12.68 -10.68 5.38
N PHE A 63 -11.89 -10.14 6.31
CA PHE A 63 -10.45 -9.96 6.13
C PHE A 63 -9.67 -11.26 6.16
N THR A 64 -10.14 -12.31 6.85
CA THR A 64 -9.44 -13.60 6.90
C THR A 64 -9.37 -14.23 5.51
N LYS A 65 -10.48 -14.18 4.76
CA LYS A 65 -10.56 -14.60 3.36
C LYS A 65 -9.73 -13.74 2.41
N LEU A 66 -9.69 -12.43 2.64
CA LEU A 66 -8.89 -11.52 1.82
C LEU A 66 -7.38 -11.74 2.05
N LEU A 67 -6.95 -12.04 3.27
CA LEU A 67 -5.54 -12.23 3.62
C LEU A 67 -4.98 -13.60 3.17
N MET A 68 -5.83 -14.62 3.00
CA MET A 68 -5.41 -15.97 2.59
C MET A 68 -5.41 -16.21 1.06
N GLN A 69 -5.57 -15.17 0.24
CA GLN A 69 -5.73 -15.32 -1.21
C GLN A 69 -4.61 -16.11 -1.89
N ALA A 70 -3.35 -15.90 -1.50
CA ALA A 70 -2.22 -16.63 -2.06
C ALA A 70 -2.22 -18.13 -1.69
N SER A 71 -2.91 -18.52 -0.61
CA SER A 71 -3.03 -19.92 -0.19
C SER A 71 -3.74 -20.78 -1.24
N VAL A 72 -4.53 -20.18 -2.15
CA VAL A 72 -5.16 -20.94 -3.25
C VAL A 72 -4.15 -21.63 -4.16
N LEU A 73 -2.88 -21.24 -4.14
CA LEU A 73 -1.82 -21.97 -4.83
C LEU A 73 -1.65 -23.40 -4.28
N ALA A 74 -1.81 -23.57 -2.96
CA ALA A 74 -1.46 -24.79 -2.24
C ALA A 74 -2.66 -25.59 -1.73
N VAL A 75 -3.89 -25.04 -1.78
CA VAL A 75 -5.08 -25.80 -1.37
C VAL A 75 -5.60 -26.69 -2.50
N PRO A 76 -6.03 -27.93 -2.19
CA PRO A 76 -6.67 -28.82 -3.18
C PRO A 76 -8.10 -28.39 -3.53
N ASP A 77 -8.83 -27.85 -2.56
CA ASP A 77 -10.25 -27.50 -2.67
C ASP A 77 -10.71 -26.54 -1.55
N SER A 78 -11.99 -26.23 -1.55
CA SER A 78 -12.66 -25.34 -0.60
C SER A 78 -12.86 -25.94 0.80
N ALA A 79 -12.77 -27.27 0.97
CA ALA A 79 -12.83 -27.88 2.29
C ALA A 79 -11.52 -27.62 3.02
N TYR A 80 -10.37 -27.78 2.34
CA TYR A 80 -9.08 -27.39 2.89
C TYR A 80 -8.96 -25.87 3.05
N ALA A 81 -9.48 -25.08 2.09
CA ALA A 81 -9.47 -23.62 2.20
C ALA A 81 -10.22 -23.11 3.46
N ARG A 82 -11.27 -23.80 3.91
CA ARG A 82 -11.96 -23.48 5.18
C ARG A 82 -11.05 -23.66 6.39
N GLN A 83 -10.30 -24.76 6.44
CA GLN A 83 -9.33 -24.98 7.54
C GLN A 83 -8.27 -23.88 7.56
N VAL A 84 -7.77 -23.47 6.39
CA VAL A 84 -6.86 -22.32 6.29
C VAL A 84 -7.53 -21.05 6.80
N GLN A 85 -8.76 -20.76 6.38
CA GLN A 85 -9.51 -19.58 6.81
C GLN A 85 -9.68 -19.52 8.33
N GLU A 86 -9.96 -20.66 8.98
CA GLU A 86 -10.07 -20.76 10.44
C GLU A 86 -8.77 -20.34 11.13
N HIS A 87 -7.60 -20.73 10.60
CA HIS A 87 -6.31 -20.27 11.12
C HIS A 87 -6.02 -18.78 10.84
N PHE A 88 -6.59 -18.22 9.77
CA PHE A 88 -6.44 -16.79 9.48
C PHE A 88 -7.23 -15.88 10.46
N VAL A 89 -8.11 -16.45 11.29
CA VAL A 89 -8.69 -15.73 12.43
C VAL A 89 -7.59 -15.29 13.40
N ASP A 90 -6.66 -16.18 13.72
CA ASP A 90 -5.53 -15.87 14.61
C ASP A 90 -4.55 -14.88 13.96
N VAL A 91 -4.31 -15.02 12.64
CA VAL A 91 -3.48 -14.08 11.88
C VAL A 91 -4.10 -12.68 11.91
N LEU A 92 -5.41 -12.56 11.70
CA LEU A 92 -6.11 -11.28 11.75
C LEU A 92 -6.10 -10.69 13.16
N ALA A 93 -6.29 -11.51 14.20
CA ALA A 93 -6.17 -11.07 15.58
C ALA A 93 -4.76 -10.54 15.89
N TRP A 94 -3.72 -11.24 15.43
CA TRP A 94 -2.33 -10.78 15.56
C TRP A 94 -2.11 -9.45 14.83
N LEU A 95 -2.55 -9.33 13.56
CA LEU A 95 -2.45 -8.07 12.79
C LEU A 95 -3.16 -6.91 13.51
N ASN A 96 -4.31 -7.16 14.12
CA ASN A 96 -5.04 -6.14 14.87
C ASN A 96 -4.35 -5.74 16.18
N SER A 97 -3.52 -6.61 16.75
CA SER A 97 -2.76 -6.31 17.96
C SER A 97 -1.51 -5.45 17.71
N LEU A 98 -1.02 -5.41 16.46
CA LEU A 98 0.21 -4.72 16.10
C LEU A 98 0.13 -3.22 16.42
N GLN A 99 1.26 -2.70 16.88
CA GLN A 99 1.48 -1.28 17.12
C GLN A 99 2.56 -0.75 16.16
N PRO A 100 2.42 0.50 15.68
CA PRO A 100 3.47 1.17 14.93
C PRO A 100 4.73 1.31 15.81
N PRO A 101 5.93 1.26 15.22
CA PRO A 101 7.16 1.52 15.96
C PRO A 101 7.27 3.02 16.29
N THR A 102 7.74 3.35 17.49
CA THR A 102 8.03 4.74 17.87
C THR A 102 9.29 5.24 17.19
N TYR A 103 9.29 6.50 16.74
CA TYR A 103 10.48 7.12 16.16
C TYR A 103 11.63 7.14 17.18
N PRO A 104 12.82 6.59 16.85
CA PRO A 104 13.87 6.34 17.83
C PRO A 104 14.84 7.51 18.02
N TYR A 105 14.68 8.61 17.26
CA TYR A 105 15.56 9.77 17.33
C TYR A 105 14.89 10.96 18.03
N ALA A 106 15.67 11.99 18.33
CA ALA A 106 15.14 13.23 18.91
C ALA A 106 14.13 13.90 17.97
N ILE A 107 13.05 14.43 18.55
CA ILE A 107 12.03 15.21 17.87
C ILE A 107 12.06 16.63 18.42
N ASP A 108 12.16 17.61 17.53
CA ASP A 108 11.96 19.01 17.87
C ASP A 108 10.47 19.28 18.10
N GLN A 109 10.09 19.31 19.37
CA GLN A 109 8.70 19.50 19.79
C GLN A 109 8.10 20.83 19.33
N THR A 110 8.91 21.88 19.18
CA THR A 110 8.40 23.18 18.72
C THR A 110 8.03 23.11 17.25
N GLN A 111 8.88 22.49 16.43
CA GLN A 111 8.59 22.26 15.02
C GLN A 111 7.46 21.25 14.81
N ALA A 112 7.39 20.18 15.62
CA ALA A 112 6.30 19.20 15.55
C ALA A 112 4.94 19.84 15.87
N LEU A 113 4.87 20.73 16.86
CA LEU A 113 3.63 21.47 17.17
C LEU A 113 3.22 22.41 16.01
N ALA A 114 4.17 23.11 15.38
CA ALA A 114 3.88 23.91 14.19
C ALA A 114 3.42 23.02 13.02
N GLY A 115 4.09 21.88 12.81
CA GLY A 115 3.76 20.89 11.80
C GLY A 115 2.38 20.29 11.95
N LYS A 116 1.93 20.08 13.19
CA LYS A 116 0.58 19.59 13.50
C LYS A 116 -0.52 20.51 12.98
N SER A 117 -0.34 21.83 13.11
CA SER A 117 -1.30 22.80 12.56
C SER A 117 -1.40 22.66 11.05
N ILE A 118 -0.26 22.63 10.36
CA ILE A 118 -0.20 22.49 8.89
C ILE A 118 -0.80 21.13 8.47
N PHE A 119 -0.49 20.06 9.18
CA PHE A 119 -1.06 18.74 8.92
C PHE A 119 -2.59 18.74 9.03
N THR A 120 -3.12 19.41 10.05
CA THR A 120 -4.57 19.50 10.28
C THR A 120 -5.26 20.20 9.12
N ASP A 121 -4.66 21.28 8.62
CA ASP A 121 -5.24 22.10 7.54
C ASP A 121 -5.12 21.43 6.16
N HIS A 122 -4.01 20.74 5.89
CA HIS A 122 -3.67 20.25 4.55
C HIS A 122 -3.78 18.74 4.35
N CYS A 123 -3.69 17.93 5.41
CA CYS A 123 -3.53 16.47 5.30
C CYS A 123 -4.69 15.68 5.95
N ALA A 124 -5.19 16.13 7.09
CA ALA A 124 -6.10 15.36 7.94
C ALA A 124 -7.42 14.95 7.25
N LYS A 125 -7.92 15.75 6.29
CA LYS A 125 -9.14 15.45 5.53
C LYS A 125 -9.08 14.12 4.75
N CYS A 126 -7.87 13.65 4.42
CA CYS A 126 -7.66 12.38 3.74
C CYS A 126 -7.08 11.32 4.69
N HIS A 127 -6.14 11.70 5.54
CA HIS A 127 -5.36 10.77 6.36
C HIS A 127 -5.86 10.58 7.80
N GLY A 128 -6.89 11.32 8.22
CA GLY A 128 -7.41 11.27 9.58
C GLY A 128 -6.74 12.23 10.56
N THR A 129 -7.17 12.18 11.81
CA THR A 129 -6.65 12.97 12.94
C THR A 129 -6.03 12.04 13.97
N TYR A 130 -4.91 12.43 14.58
CA TYR A 130 -4.12 11.59 15.51
C TYR A 130 -4.20 12.08 16.97
N ASP A 131 -4.95 13.14 17.22
CA ASP A 131 -5.35 13.54 18.58
C ASP A 131 -6.50 12.69 19.08
N GLU A 132 -6.67 12.62 20.40
CA GLU A 132 -7.81 11.96 21.02
C GLU A 132 -9.11 12.81 20.91
N PRO A 133 -10.23 12.26 20.42
CA PRO A 133 -10.37 10.91 19.86
C PRO A 133 -9.79 10.80 18.44
N GLU A 134 -9.01 9.75 18.21
CA GLU A 134 -8.42 9.47 16.90
C GLU A 134 -9.51 9.24 15.84
N THR A 135 -9.31 9.75 14.62
CA THR A 135 -10.21 9.47 13.50
C THR A 135 -9.43 9.03 12.26
N TYR A 136 -9.92 7.99 11.58
CA TYR A 136 -9.38 7.58 10.28
C TYR A 136 -10.53 7.31 9.30
N PRO A 137 -10.66 8.11 8.22
CA PRO A 137 -11.82 8.04 7.34
C PRO A 137 -11.79 6.86 6.36
N ASN A 138 -10.66 6.14 6.25
CA ASN A 138 -10.40 5.15 5.20
C ASN A 138 -10.78 5.68 3.81
N LYS A 139 -10.38 6.91 3.51
CA LYS A 139 -10.88 7.63 2.34
C LYS A 139 -10.21 7.16 1.06
N LEU A 140 -11.01 6.74 0.08
CA LEU A 140 -10.54 6.54 -1.29
C LEU A 140 -10.41 7.90 -1.99
N ILE A 141 -9.22 8.18 -2.49
CA ILE A 141 -8.93 9.36 -3.30
C ILE A 141 -8.99 8.96 -4.77
N ALA A 142 -9.91 9.59 -5.50
CA ALA A 142 -10.11 9.34 -6.92
C ALA A 142 -8.81 9.62 -7.71
N MET A 143 -8.56 8.83 -8.76
CA MET A 143 -7.33 8.94 -9.57
C MET A 143 -7.10 10.36 -10.12
N ALA A 144 -8.16 11.06 -10.55
CA ALA A 144 -8.08 12.43 -11.05
C ALA A 144 -7.56 13.45 -10.00
N VAL A 145 -7.70 13.13 -8.71
CA VAL A 145 -7.24 13.95 -7.60
C VAL A 145 -5.85 13.52 -7.15
N ILE A 146 -5.62 12.22 -6.91
CA ILE A 146 -4.33 11.73 -6.37
C ILE A 146 -3.22 11.70 -7.43
N GLN A 147 -3.55 11.42 -8.69
CA GLN A 147 -2.65 11.47 -9.86
C GLN A 147 -1.36 10.63 -9.75
N THR A 148 -1.29 9.69 -8.81
CA THR A 148 -0.18 8.73 -8.72
C THR A 148 -0.25 7.71 -9.85
N ASP A 149 0.76 6.86 -10.01
CA ASP A 149 0.75 5.78 -11.01
C ASP A 149 -0.60 5.03 -10.99
N SER A 150 -1.26 4.97 -12.15
CA SER A 150 -2.64 4.49 -12.25
C SER A 150 -2.75 3.00 -12.57
N LEU A 151 -1.62 2.32 -12.80
CA LEU A 151 -1.65 0.96 -13.33
C LEU A 151 -2.23 -0.04 -12.33
N TYR A 152 -1.95 0.11 -11.03
CA TYR A 152 -2.53 -0.77 -10.01
C TYR A 152 -4.06 -0.56 -9.84
N ALA A 153 -4.53 0.70 -9.85
CA ALA A 153 -5.96 0.98 -9.87
C ALA A 153 -6.64 0.48 -11.15
N THR A 154 -5.99 0.62 -12.32
CA THR A 154 -6.49 0.10 -13.60
C THR A 154 -6.60 -1.42 -13.57
N TYR A 155 -5.59 -2.10 -13.02
CA TYR A 155 -5.61 -3.54 -12.79
C TYR A 155 -6.84 -3.97 -11.97
N ALA A 156 -7.09 -3.32 -10.83
CA ALA A 156 -8.23 -3.65 -9.99
C ALA A 156 -9.58 -3.51 -10.74
N MET A 157 -9.68 -2.53 -11.64
CA MET A 157 -10.87 -2.27 -12.44
C MET A 157 -11.06 -3.24 -13.63
N LYS A 158 -9.96 -3.71 -14.24
CA LYS A 158 -10.01 -4.40 -15.55
C LYS A 158 -9.65 -5.88 -15.51
N SER A 159 -8.93 -6.35 -14.49
CA SER A 159 -8.55 -7.75 -14.39
C SER A 159 -9.78 -8.65 -14.17
N GLY A 160 -9.76 -9.84 -14.80
CA GLY A 160 -10.76 -10.88 -14.60
C GLY A 160 -10.79 -11.43 -13.17
N ILE A 161 -9.73 -11.18 -12.36
CA ILE A 161 -9.66 -11.62 -10.97
C ILE A 161 -10.84 -11.09 -10.13
N THR A 162 -11.30 -9.87 -10.41
CA THR A 162 -12.40 -9.25 -9.66
C THR A 162 -13.72 -9.97 -9.90
N ASP A 163 -14.03 -10.29 -11.17
CA ASP A 163 -15.23 -11.04 -11.53
C ASP A 163 -15.16 -12.49 -11.01
N TRP A 164 -14.01 -13.15 -11.17
CA TRP A 164 -13.77 -14.48 -10.62
C TRP A 164 -13.98 -14.50 -9.10
N TYR A 165 -13.36 -13.58 -8.37
CA TYR A 165 -13.41 -13.55 -6.90
C TYR A 165 -14.84 -13.42 -6.42
N ASN A 166 -15.62 -12.50 -7.01
CA ASN A 166 -16.99 -12.21 -6.61
C ASN A 166 -17.99 -13.33 -6.99
N LYS A 167 -17.63 -14.22 -7.92
CA LYS A 167 -18.40 -15.44 -8.24
C LYS A 167 -17.90 -16.68 -7.50
N SER A 168 -16.70 -16.62 -6.93
CA SER A 168 -16.04 -17.75 -6.30
C SER A 168 -16.57 -18.07 -4.90
N TRP A 169 -16.05 -19.15 -4.31
CA TRP A 169 -16.22 -19.55 -2.93
C TRP A 169 -15.94 -18.41 -1.95
N PHE A 170 -15.03 -17.48 -2.27
CA PHE A 170 -14.70 -16.36 -1.39
C PHE A 170 -15.94 -15.49 -1.09
N ALA A 171 -16.69 -15.12 -2.13
CA ALA A 171 -17.88 -14.27 -2.01
C ALA A 171 -19.20 -15.03 -1.79
N THR A 172 -19.26 -16.29 -2.22
CA THR A 172 -20.52 -17.08 -2.20
C THR A 172 -20.69 -17.95 -0.95
N SER A 173 -19.64 -18.16 -0.14
CA SER A 173 -19.70 -18.90 1.13
C SER A 173 -19.42 -18.02 2.34
N ALA A 174 -19.97 -18.35 3.50
CA ALA A 174 -19.69 -17.64 4.75
C ALA A 174 -18.33 -18.06 5.36
N PRO A 175 -17.60 -17.14 6.02
CA PRO A 175 -17.83 -15.69 6.03
C PRO A 175 -17.56 -15.09 4.64
N LYS A 176 -18.22 -13.99 4.24
CA LYS A 176 -18.13 -13.48 2.86
C LYS A 176 -17.14 -12.33 2.74
N SER A 177 -16.37 -12.33 1.65
CA SER A 177 -15.53 -11.22 1.21
C SER A 177 -15.76 -10.93 -0.27
N ASN A 178 -15.48 -9.71 -0.71
CA ASN A 178 -15.68 -9.27 -2.10
C ASN A 178 -14.51 -8.40 -2.57
N LEU A 179 -14.32 -8.35 -3.88
CA LEU A 179 -13.50 -7.36 -4.56
C LEU A 179 -14.41 -6.31 -5.20
N ILE A 180 -14.47 -5.11 -4.60
CA ILE A 180 -15.28 -3.98 -5.07
C ILE A 180 -14.31 -2.91 -5.61
N PRO A 181 -14.03 -2.90 -6.92
CA PRO A 181 -12.97 -2.08 -7.46
C PRO A 181 -13.38 -0.60 -7.50
N SER A 182 -12.40 0.28 -7.34
CA SER A 182 -12.56 1.71 -7.48
C SER A 182 -11.33 2.30 -8.15
N TYR A 183 -11.52 3.32 -9.00
CA TYR A 183 -10.43 3.95 -9.71
C TYR A 183 -9.76 5.04 -8.87
N GLY A 184 -8.94 4.59 -7.92
CA GLY A 184 -8.26 5.45 -6.96
C GLY A 184 -7.45 4.65 -5.93
N TYR A 185 -6.93 5.35 -4.93
CA TYR A 185 -6.19 4.74 -3.84
C TYR A 185 -6.68 5.26 -2.49
N ILE A 186 -6.65 4.39 -1.48
CA ILE A 186 -6.88 4.75 -0.09
C ILE A 186 -5.73 5.64 0.39
N ALA A 187 -6.05 6.78 0.99
CA ALA A 187 -5.10 7.51 1.82
C ALA A 187 -4.87 6.69 3.11
N PRO A 188 -3.67 6.09 3.31
CA PRO A 188 -3.44 5.20 4.46
C PRO A 188 -3.37 5.97 5.78
N PRO A 189 -3.54 5.29 6.93
CA PRO A 189 -3.09 5.83 8.20
C PRO A 189 -1.58 6.15 8.13
N LEU A 190 -1.14 7.09 8.94
CA LEU A 190 0.23 7.57 8.97
C LEU A 190 0.96 7.23 10.26
N ASP A 191 0.38 6.39 11.11
CA ASP A 191 1.08 5.90 12.30
C ASP A 191 2.30 5.07 11.88
N GLY A 192 3.45 5.37 12.49
CA GLY A 192 4.72 4.77 12.15
C GLY A 192 5.21 5.09 10.74
N ILE A 193 4.70 6.11 10.07
CA ILE A 193 5.06 6.48 8.68
C ILE A 193 6.58 6.70 8.50
N TRP A 194 7.26 7.10 9.57
CA TRP A 194 8.71 7.25 9.55
C TRP A 194 9.44 5.95 9.16
N ALA A 195 8.86 4.79 9.49
CA ALA A 195 9.46 3.46 9.31
C ALA A 195 9.02 2.77 8.01
N THR A 196 8.26 3.45 7.14
CA THR A 196 7.60 2.82 5.98
C THR A 196 8.12 3.34 4.65
N ALA A 197 9.27 4.02 4.63
CA ALA A 197 9.91 4.36 3.38
C ALA A 197 10.27 3.08 2.60
N PRO A 198 10.18 3.08 1.26
CA PRO A 198 9.81 4.20 0.40
C PRO A 198 8.28 4.42 0.34
N TYR A 199 7.87 5.59 -0.11
CA TYR A 199 6.48 6.05 -0.09
C TYR A 199 5.77 5.87 -1.44
N LEU A 200 4.44 6.07 -1.41
CA LEU A 200 3.46 5.71 -2.42
C LEU A 200 3.19 4.20 -2.50
N HIS A 201 2.12 3.81 -3.19
CA HIS A 201 1.71 2.41 -3.29
C HIS A 201 2.75 1.50 -3.95
N ASN A 202 3.61 2.07 -4.79
CA ASN A 202 4.64 1.37 -5.55
C ASN A 202 6.06 1.58 -4.98
N GLY A 203 6.20 2.27 -3.84
CA GLY A 203 7.50 2.52 -3.22
C GLY A 203 8.47 3.35 -4.09
N ALA A 204 7.94 4.27 -4.92
CA ALA A 204 8.75 5.03 -5.86
C ALA A 204 9.51 6.21 -5.25
N VAL A 205 9.10 6.68 -4.07
CA VAL A 205 9.60 7.93 -3.46
C VAL A 205 10.42 7.64 -2.20
N PRO A 206 11.73 7.96 -2.15
CA PRO A 206 12.61 7.42 -1.12
C PRO A 206 12.45 8.04 0.28
N THR A 207 12.00 9.29 0.40
CA THR A 207 11.87 10.02 1.67
C THR A 207 10.58 10.85 1.77
N LEU A 208 10.18 11.26 2.98
CA LEU A 208 9.03 12.16 3.16
C LEU A 208 9.27 13.54 2.54
N GLU A 209 10.50 14.05 2.60
CA GLU A 209 10.85 15.32 1.95
C GLU A 209 10.71 15.22 0.41
N ASP A 210 11.02 14.07 -0.19
CA ASP A 210 10.76 13.84 -1.62
C ASP A 210 9.27 13.61 -1.92
N LEU A 211 8.50 13.07 -0.96
CA LEU A 211 7.05 12.94 -1.09
C LEU A 211 6.36 14.31 -1.08
N LEU A 212 6.77 15.19 -0.17
CA LEU A 212 6.19 16.52 -0.01
C LEU A 212 6.72 17.55 -1.00
N ASN A 213 7.81 17.26 -1.73
CA ASN A 213 8.32 18.12 -2.79
C ASN A 213 8.56 17.29 -4.05
N SER A 214 7.54 17.21 -4.91
CA SER A 214 7.57 16.36 -6.09
C SER A 214 8.66 16.76 -7.09
N ARG A 215 9.04 18.04 -7.09
CA ARG A 215 9.99 18.65 -8.03
C ARG A 215 11.42 18.11 -7.88
N GLN A 216 11.75 17.48 -6.74
CA GLN A 216 13.07 16.93 -6.46
C GLN A 216 13.15 15.40 -6.52
N ARG A 217 12.02 14.71 -6.77
CA ARG A 217 11.98 13.24 -6.76
C ARG A 217 12.94 12.67 -7.82
N PRO A 218 13.82 11.72 -7.46
CA PRO A 218 14.77 11.15 -8.42
C PRO A 218 14.06 10.23 -9.43
N THR A 219 14.43 10.33 -10.70
CA THR A 219 13.96 9.41 -11.77
C THR A 219 14.56 8.02 -11.62
N PHE A 220 15.83 7.95 -11.24
CA PHE A 220 16.53 6.70 -10.97
C PHE A 220 17.25 6.83 -9.63
N TRP A 221 17.04 5.89 -8.73
CA TRP A 221 17.69 5.93 -7.42
C TRP A 221 17.99 4.55 -6.88
N LYS A 222 19.02 4.46 -6.04
CA LYS A 222 19.44 3.22 -5.38
C LYS A 222 19.66 3.51 -3.90
N ARG A 223 19.19 2.60 -3.03
CA ARG A 223 19.54 2.59 -1.60
C ARG A 223 20.56 1.49 -1.29
N ASN A 224 21.20 1.58 -0.13
CA ASN A 224 21.96 0.47 0.43
C ASN A 224 21.01 -0.63 0.94
N LEU A 225 21.30 -1.90 0.63
CA LEU A 225 20.50 -3.05 1.05
C LEU A 225 21.19 -3.91 2.12
N GLU A 226 22.46 -3.62 2.43
CA GLU A 226 23.30 -4.43 3.32
C GLU A 226 23.30 -3.92 4.76
N GLN A 227 22.95 -2.65 4.97
CA GLN A 227 22.90 -2.02 6.28
C GLN A 227 21.66 -1.14 6.44
N TYR A 228 21.30 -0.87 7.69
CA TYR A 228 20.29 0.13 8.01
C TYR A 228 20.84 1.53 7.68
N ASP A 229 20.28 2.16 6.65
CA ASP A 229 20.78 3.40 6.06
C ASP A 229 19.66 4.45 5.94
N PHE A 230 19.25 4.95 7.10
CA PHE A 230 18.11 5.84 7.27
C PHE A 230 18.54 7.30 7.41
N ASP A 231 17.83 8.21 6.72
CA ASP A 231 17.98 9.65 6.84
C ASP A 231 16.94 10.20 7.86
N PRO A 232 17.34 10.64 9.06
CA PRO A 232 16.42 11.19 10.05
C PRO A 232 15.92 12.60 9.74
N ILE A 233 16.58 13.33 8.81
CA ILE A 233 16.20 14.68 8.41
C ILE A 233 15.10 14.60 7.35
N LYS A 234 15.33 13.83 6.28
CA LYS A 234 14.33 13.65 5.20
C LYS A 234 13.27 12.60 5.52
N VAL A 235 13.52 11.75 6.52
CA VAL A 235 12.69 10.63 6.95
C VAL A 235 12.49 9.63 5.82
N GLY A 236 13.44 8.70 5.68
CA GLY A 236 13.41 7.63 4.70
C GLY A 236 14.79 7.06 4.43
N TRP A 237 15.01 6.53 3.23
CA TRP A 237 16.30 5.95 2.86
C TRP A 237 17.30 7.03 2.48
N ASN A 238 18.56 6.89 2.93
CA ASN A 238 19.66 7.48 2.18
C ASN A 238 19.71 6.81 0.80
N TYR A 239 19.90 7.60 -0.25
CA TYR A 239 19.91 7.10 -1.62
C TYR A 239 20.90 7.86 -2.50
N GLU A 240 21.33 7.16 -3.56
CA GLU A 240 22.12 7.73 -4.64
C GLU A 240 21.25 7.91 -5.87
N THR A 241 21.17 9.14 -6.39
CA THR A 241 20.57 9.40 -7.72
C THR A 241 21.45 8.76 -8.80
N LYS A 242 20.82 8.06 -9.74
CA LYS A 242 21.48 7.44 -10.89
C LYS A 242 21.07 8.15 -12.18
N SER A 243 21.88 7.99 -13.22
CA SER A 243 21.61 8.54 -14.55
C SER A 243 20.77 7.61 -15.42
N ASN A 244 20.65 6.32 -15.07
CA ASN A 244 19.85 5.32 -15.77
C ASN A 244 19.45 4.14 -14.85
N GLY A 245 18.51 3.31 -15.30
CA GLY A 245 17.98 2.12 -14.61
C GLY A 245 18.69 0.79 -14.94
N THR A 246 19.93 0.79 -15.44
CA THR A 246 20.57 -0.43 -15.96
C THR A 246 20.83 -1.55 -14.94
N SER A 247 20.81 -1.24 -13.64
CA SER A 247 21.02 -2.21 -12.56
C SER A 247 19.68 -2.69 -11.98
N LYS A 248 19.55 -3.99 -11.72
CA LYS A 248 18.41 -4.57 -10.99
C LYS A 248 18.21 -4.01 -9.56
N PHE A 249 19.22 -3.31 -9.05
CA PHE A 249 19.19 -2.64 -7.74
C PHE A 249 18.85 -1.16 -7.82
N THR A 250 18.70 -0.60 -9.02
CA THR A 250 18.22 0.77 -9.23
C THR A 250 16.70 0.73 -9.38
N TYR A 251 16.00 1.57 -8.63
CA TYR A 251 14.59 1.85 -8.87
C TYR A 251 14.48 2.77 -10.10
N ASP A 252 13.71 2.34 -11.10
CA ASP A 252 13.51 3.06 -12.35
C ASP A 252 12.04 3.50 -12.46
N THR A 253 11.80 4.80 -12.31
CA THR A 253 10.44 5.35 -12.31
C THR A 253 9.85 5.52 -13.72
N THR A 254 10.63 5.18 -14.77
CA THR A 254 10.17 5.22 -16.17
C THR A 254 9.48 3.92 -16.59
N LEU A 255 9.60 2.86 -15.78
CA LEU A 255 8.92 1.59 -16.03
C LEU A 255 7.42 1.70 -15.76
N PRO A 256 6.56 1.02 -16.54
CA PRO A 256 5.12 0.97 -16.30
C PRO A 256 4.80 0.47 -14.89
N GLY A 257 4.02 1.23 -14.11
CA GLY A 257 3.66 0.90 -12.72
C GLY A 257 4.60 1.47 -11.66
N TYR A 258 5.77 1.98 -12.05
CA TYR A 258 6.83 2.44 -11.14
C TYR A 258 6.91 3.97 -11.09
N SER A 259 5.95 4.69 -11.67
CA SER A 259 6.03 6.14 -11.73
C SER A 259 6.00 6.78 -10.34
N ASN A 260 6.81 7.83 -10.16
CA ASN A 260 6.90 8.63 -8.94
C ASN A 260 6.03 9.89 -9.00
N ILE A 261 5.03 9.94 -9.89
CA ILE A 261 4.11 11.08 -10.06
C ILE A 261 3.00 11.10 -8.98
N GLY A 262 2.23 12.18 -8.96
CA GLY A 262 1.05 12.33 -8.12
C GLY A 262 1.35 12.76 -6.69
N HIS A 263 0.28 12.91 -5.91
CA HIS A 263 0.32 13.41 -4.55
C HIS A 263 1.10 14.74 -4.47
N TYR A 264 0.69 15.71 -5.30
CA TYR A 264 1.37 17.01 -5.46
C TYR A 264 1.03 18.03 -4.37
N PHE A 265 0.17 17.69 -3.42
CA PHE A 265 -0.35 18.62 -2.41
C PHE A 265 0.74 19.29 -1.56
N GLY A 266 1.88 18.63 -1.36
CA GLY A 266 3.02 19.20 -0.63
C GLY A 266 3.79 20.28 -1.40
N ASP A 267 3.62 20.38 -2.72
CA ASP A 267 4.37 21.32 -3.57
C ASP A 267 4.02 22.80 -3.33
N GLU A 268 2.87 23.04 -2.68
CA GLU A 268 2.41 24.36 -2.23
C GLU A 268 3.07 24.79 -0.91
N LEU A 269 3.58 23.84 -0.12
CA LEU A 269 4.25 24.12 1.15
C LEU A 269 5.64 24.71 0.90
N THR A 270 6.00 25.72 1.68
CA THR A 270 7.36 26.24 1.76
C THR A 270 8.32 25.19 2.34
N PRO A 271 9.64 25.33 2.14
CA PRO A 271 10.61 24.42 2.75
C PRO A 271 10.51 24.34 4.28
N ALA A 272 10.17 25.44 4.96
CA ALA A 272 10.00 25.47 6.41
C ALA A 272 8.74 24.71 6.85
N GLU A 273 7.62 24.88 6.14
CA GLU A 273 6.37 24.17 6.41
C GLU A 273 6.51 22.66 6.19
N ARG A 274 7.18 22.24 5.11
CA ARG A 274 7.47 20.80 4.90
C ARG A 274 8.29 20.22 6.04
N LYS A 275 9.36 20.91 6.45
CA LYS A 275 10.18 20.48 7.58
C LYS A 275 9.35 20.33 8.86
N ALA A 276 8.49 21.31 9.16
CA ALA A 276 7.61 21.26 10.32
C ALA A 276 6.64 20.07 10.26
N VAL A 277 5.98 19.84 9.12
CA VAL A 277 5.07 18.69 8.92
C VAL A 277 5.82 17.37 9.05
N ILE A 278 7.02 17.25 8.48
CA ILE A 278 7.85 16.05 8.65
C ILE A 278 8.17 15.82 10.13
N GLU A 279 8.47 16.88 10.88
CA GLU A 279 8.72 16.77 12.32
C GLU A 279 7.48 16.29 13.09
N TYR A 280 6.29 16.73 12.70
CA TYR A 280 5.04 16.20 13.24
C TYR A 280 4.83 14.72 12.85
N LEU A 281 5.09 14.34 11.60
CA LEU A 281 4.96 12.95 11.13
C LEU A 281 5.90 11.98 11.87
N LYS A 282 7.02 12.46 12.45
CA LYS A 282 7.88 11.64 13.34
C LYS A 282 7.21 11.29 14.67
N THR A 283 6.18 12.04 15.08
CA THR A 283 5.43 11.78 16.32
C THR A 283 4.35 10.71 16.14
N LEU A 284 4.03 10.33 14.90
CA LEU A 284 2.98 9.39 14.53
C LEU A 284 3.50 7.96 14.41
#